data_AF-A0AA96N726-F1
#
_entry.id   AF-A0AA96N726-F1
#
_cell.length_a   1.000
_cell.length_b   1.000
_cell.length_c   1.000
_cell.angle_alpha   90.00
_cell.angle_beta   90.00
_cell.angle_gamma   90.00
#
_symmetry.space_group_name_H-M   'P 1'
#
loop_
_entity.id
_entity.type
_entity.pdbx_description
1 polymer ?
#
loop_
_entity_poly.entity_id
_entity_poly.type
_entity_poly.pdbx_seq_one_letter_code
_entity_poly.pdbx_strand_id
1 'polypeptide(L)'
;MNRYKKAITALLAAVMLLTLSPLTSFKTEAASVGESIVAYGKKFMGVPYVFGGTTPSGFDCSGFTQYIYRNAANISLPRTAEQQYNVGTAVSKSDLQVGDLVFFKNTYKAGISHVGVYAGGNMVLNATSSQGIALVSLSNTYWGPRYAGAKRVIKAAAAPVTPSWFTDVPTTDTTYTAIKTLTDKEVINGFEDYTFRPDAKVTRGQAAAIMNRVLGLKPVVMSHFTDVPKTYRFAYDIAAIREAGIITGFDDKTFRPEAEMTRNEMAAIIQRAFDLQMSQTAAASVRYSDIRADHWAYEGIVTMASIDKTGLFEGDKFYGTHLATREAFTVAIYNATNAQ
;
A
#
# COMPACT_ATOMS: atom_id res chain seq x y z
N MET A 1 -41.08 53.12 -20.16
CA MET A 1 -41.34 51.66 -20.23
C MET A 1 -41.02 51.19 -21.65
N ASN A 2 -40.10 50.30 -21.97
CA ASN A 2 -39.30 49.41 -21.12
C ASN A 2 -38.00 49.05 -21.87
N ARG A 3 -36.90 49.70 -21.53
CA ARG A 3 -35.51 49.31 -21.87
C ARG A 3 -35.02 48.17 -20.94
N TYR A 4 -35.88 47.20 -20.64
CA TYR A 4 -35.66 46.14 -19.64
C TYR A 4 -36.15 44.77 -20.09
N LYS A 5 -36.03 44.43 -21.38
CA LYS A 5 -36.26 43.05 -21.83
C LYS A 5 -35.09 42.55 -22.66
N LYS A 6 -34.21 41.88 -21.91
CA LYS A 6 -33.41 40.73 -22.30
C LYS A 6 -32.04 41.01 -22.90
N ALA A 7 -31.27 41.81 -22.18
CA ALA A 7 -29.87 41.53 -21.90
C ALA A 7 -29.72 40.31 -20.95
N ILE A 8 -30.20 39.13 -21.38
CA ILE A 8 -29.98 37.84 -20.70
C ILE A 8 -29.62 36.81 -21.78
N THR A 9 -28.59 37.13 -22.56
CA THR A 9 -28.02 36.22 -23.57
C THR A 9 -26.49 36.25 -23.57
N ALA A 10 -25.86 36.84 -22.56
CA ALA A 10 -24.40 36.90 -22.46
C ALA A 10 -23.94 37.16 -21.02
N LEU A 11 -24.39 36.36 -20.05
CA LEU A 11 -23.81 36.37 -18.70
C LEU A 11 -24.10 35.08 -17.91
N LEU A 12 -23.75 33.92 -18.46
CA LEU A 12 -23.64 32.66 -17.70
C LEU A 12 -22.65 31.69 -18.34
N ALA A 13 -21.66 32.23 -19.07
CA ALA A 13 -20.61 31.46 -19.74
C ALA A 13 -19.20 32.04 -19.49
N ALA A 14 -19.02 32.91 -18.48
CA ALA A 14 -17.73 33.56 -18.21
C ALA A 14 -17.41 33.78 -16.71
N VAL A 15 -18.02 33.00 -15.80
CA VAL A 15 -17.61 32.93 -14.37
C VAL A 15 -17.52 31.47 -13.88
N MET A 16 -17.23 30.54 -14.79
CA MET A 16 -16.93 29.14 -14.43
C MET A 16 -15.65 28.65 -15.12
N LEU A 17 -14.70 29.56 -15.34
CA LEU A 17 -13.34 29.27 -15.76
C LEU A 17 -12.36 29.97 -14.81
N LEU A 18 -12.43 29.63 -13.53
CA LEU A 18 -11.36 29.83 -12.55
C LEU A 18 -11.67 28.93 -11.34
N THR A 19 -10.64 28.21 -10.90
CA THR A 19 -10.61 27.24 -9.78
C THR A 19 -11.07 25.81 -10.07
N LEU A 20 -10.47 25.18 -11.08
CA LEU A 20 -10.08 23.77 -10.96
C LEU A 20 -8.55 23.72 -10.95
N SER A 21 -7.95 24.36 -9.96
CA SER A 21 -6.72 23.77 -9.42
C SER A 21 -7.14 22.38 -8.92
N PRO A 22 -6.40 21.30 -9.22
CA PRO A 22 -6.60 20.09 -8.46
C PRO A 22 -6.51 20.51 -6.99
N LEU A 23 -7.55 20.24 -6.21
CA LEU A 23 -7.40 20.11 -4.77
C LEU A 23 -6.36 19.00 -4.64
N THR A 24 -5.08 19.38 -4.62
CA THR A 24 -4.05 18.58 -4.00
C THR A 24 -4.64 18.26 -2.65
N SER A 25 -5.06 17.00 -2.49
CA SER A 25 -5.29 16.44 -1.19
C SER A 25 -4.03 16.82 -0.41
N PHE A 26 -4.15 17.78 0.50
CA PHE A 26 -3.16 17.93 1.55
C PHE A 26 -3.35 16.67 2.38
N LYS A 27 -2.72 15.59 1.90
CA LYS A 27 -2.33 14.49 2.74
C LYS A 27 -1.54 15.21 3.82
N THR A 28 -2.13 15.37 5.00
CA THR A 28 -1.38 15.76 6.19
C THR A 28 -0.32 14.69 6.29
N GLU A 29 0.86 14.95 5.73
CA GLU A 29 2.00 14.07 5.85
C GLU A 29 2.18 13.91 7.35
N ALA A 30 2.09 12.66 7.82
CA ALA A 30 2.42 12.37 9.19
C ALA A 30 3.81 12.97 9.44
N ALA A 31 3.93 13.83 10.47
CA ALA A 31 5.18 14.52 10.77
C ALA A 31 6.32 13.50 10.78
N SER A 32 7.42 13.82 10.10
CA SER A 32 8.59 12.95 10.07
C SER A 32 9.05 12.64 11.51
N VAL A 33 9.76 11.52 11.68
CA VAL A 33 10.32 11.16 13.00
C VAL A 33 11.18 12.31 13.56
N GLY A 34 11.93 13.00 12.69
CA GLY A 34 12.74 14.15 13.08
C GLY A 34 11.92 15.34 13.58
N GLU A 35 10.83 15.68 12.89
CA GLU A 35 9.89 16.73 13.34
C GLU A 35 9.22 16.35 14.66
N SER A 36 8.88 15.08 14.85
CA SER A 36 8.32 14.56 16.11
C SER A 36 9.30 14.70 17.27
N ILE A 37 10.59 14.39 17.05
CA ILE A 37 11.65 14.58 18.05
C ILE A 37 11.80 16.06 18.44
N VAL A 38 11.85 16.96 17.46
CA VAL A 38 12.01 18.40 17.70
C VAL A 38 10.76 18.98 18.37
N ALA A 39 9.56 18.59 17.93
CA ALA A 39 8.30 19.01 18.54
C ALA A 39 8.19 18.53 20.00
N TYR A 40 8.61 17.29 20.28
CA TYR A 40 8.68 16.78 21.64
C TYR A 40 9.71 17.55 22.48
N GLY A 41 10.89 17.82 21.92
CA GLY A 41 11.95 18.58 22.59
C GLY A 41 11.55 20.02 22.93
N LYS A 42 10.78 20.68 22.07
CA LYS A 42 10.27 22.04 22.30
C LYS A 42 9.37 22.16 23.55
N LYS A 43 8.78 21.06 24.03
CA LYS A 43 8.02 21.04 25.28
C LYS A 43 8.87 21.36 26.52
N PHE A 44 10.19 21.23 26.41
CA PHE A 44 11.13 21.47 27.50
C PHE A 44 11.84 22.82 27.40
N MET A 45 11.42 23.72 26.50
CA MET A 45 12.03 25.05 26.37
C MET A 45 12.10 25.76 27.73
N GLY A 46 13.28 26.31 28.05
CA GLY A 46 13.57 26.98 29.32
C GLY A 46 13.94 26.06 30.49
N VAL A 47 13.83 24.73 30.37
CA VAL A 47 14.28 23.81 31.43
C VAL A 47 15.79 24.04 31.69
N PRO A 48 16.23 24.27 32.94
CA PRO A 48 17.59 24.66 33.24
C PRO A 48 18.65 23.65 32.81
N TYR A 49 19.85 24.16 32.51
CA TYR A 49 21.02 23.31 32.32
C TYR A 49 21.53 22.80 33.68
N VAL A 50 21.69 21.48 33.80
CA VAL A 50 22.31 20.82 34.95
C VAL A 50 23.36 19.85 34.43
N PHE A 51 24.62 20.04 34.81
CA PHE A 51 25.70 19.15 34.39
C PHE A 51 25.42 17.72 34.89
N GLY A 52 25.40 16.74 33.99
CA GLY A 52 25.01 15.38 34.34
C GLY A 52 23.50 15.10 34.30
N GLY A 53 22.66 16.13 34.10
CA GLY A 53 21.20 16.04 34.14
C GLY A 53 20.59 15.29 32.95
N THR A 54 19.56 14.48 33.22
CA THR A 54 18.91 13.59 32.23
C THR A 54 17.38 13.57 32.34
N THR A 55 16.78 14.51 33.08
CA THR A 55 15.34 14.54 33.39
C THR A 55 14.76 15.95 33.21
N PRO A 56 13.43 16.10 33.13
CA PRO A 56 12.80 17.42 33.00
C PRO A 56 13.03 18.42 34.15
N SER A 57 13.63 18.00 35.28
CA SER A 57 14.08 18.91 36.33
C SER A 57 15.40 19.61 36.01
N GLY A 58 16.11 19.17 34.96
CA GLY A 58 17.35 19.77 34.49
C GLY A 58 18.13 18.82 33.59
N PHE A 59 18.66 19.35 32.49
CA PHE A 59 19.37 18.56 31.48
C PHE A 59 20.78 19.07 31.25
N ASP A 60 21.72 18.18 30.94
CA ASP A 60 22.88 18.54 30.11
C ASP A 60 22.58 18.31 28.62
N CYS A 61 23.49 18.73 27.74
CA CYS A 61 23.27 18.67 26.29
C CYS A 61 22.97 17.24 25.80
N SER A 62 23.79 16.28 26.22
CA SER A 62 23.67 14.87 25.83
C SER A 62 22.53 14.13 26.55
N GLY A 63 22.21 14.51 27.78
CA GLY A 63 21.07 14.00 28.53
C GLY A 63 19.75 14.47 27.93
N PHE A 64 19.70 15.72 27.45
CA PHE A 64 18.55 16.25 26.71
C PHE A 64 18.31 15.48 25.42
N THR A 65 19.35 15.30 24.57
CA THR A 65 19.21 14.53 23.33
C THR A 65 18.83 13.08 23.61
N GLN A 66 19.46 12.40 24.58
CA GLN A 66 19.02 11.06 25.01
C GLN A 66 17.54 11.01 25.36
N TYR A 67 17.08 11.98 26.16
CA TYR A 67 15.71 12.01 26.66
C TYR A 67 14.71 12.19 25.50
N ILE A 68 14.91 13.16 24.61
CA ILE A 68 13.94 13.44 23.55
C ILE A 68 13.93 12.33 22.49
N TYR A 69 15.07 11.73 22.14
CA TYR A 69 15.12 10.63 21.16
C TYR A 69 14.50 9.34 21.71
N ARG A 70 14.73 9.03 23.00
CA ARG A 70 14.11 7.88 23.65
C ARG A 70 12.60 8.02 23.70
N ASN A 71 12.09 9.16 24.15
CA ASN A 71 10.66 9.34 24.39
C ASN A 71 9.85 9.63 23.12
N ALA A 72 10.45 10.27 22.10
CA ALA A 72 9.74 10.62 20.87
C ALA A 72 9.89 9.58 19.75
N ALA A 73 10.97 8.78 19.76
CA ALA A 73 11.30 7.88 18.66
C ALA A 73 11.80 6.49 19.09
N ASN A 74 11.82 6.19 20.40
CA ASN A 74 12.37 4.94 20.95
C ASN A 74 13.83 4.67 20.50
N ILE A 75 14.62 5.75 20.31
CA ILE A 75 16.04 5.66 19.93
C ILE A 75 16.90 5.85 21.17
N SER A 76 17.68 4.83 21.51
CA SER A 76 18.66 4.89 22.60
C SER A 76 19.97 5.52 22.12
N LEU A 77 20.32 6.67 22.68
CA LEU A 77 21.61 7.32 22.44
C LEU A 77 22.60 7.03 23.58
N PRO A 78 23.91 7.01 23.30
CA PRO A 78 24.94 6.99 24.34
C PRO A 78 24.91 8.23 25.26
N ARG A 79 25.56 8.14 26.43
CA ARG A 79 25.42 9.14 27.49
C ARG A 79 26.12 10.46 27.20
N THR A 80 27.28 10.45 26.56
CA THR A 80 28.09 11.67 26.37
C THR A 80 28.01 12.19 24.94
N ALA A 81 28.23 13.49 24.75
CA ALA A 81 28.28 14.10 23.42
C ALA A 81 29.35 13.44 22.51
N GLU A 82 30.49 13.05 23.07
CA GLU A 82 31.53 12.31 22.34
C GLU A 82 31.08 10.93 21.89
N GLN A 83 30.42 10.17 22.76
CA GLN A 83 29.88 8.86 22.39
C GLN A 83 28.77 9.00 21.35
N GLN A 84 27.91 10.01 21.49
CA GLN A 84 26.88 10.33 20.50
C GLN A 84 27.46 10.71 19.13
N TYR A 85 28.63 11.36 19.09
CA TYR A 85 29.33 11.68 17.85
C TYR A 85 29.81 10.44 17.08
N ASN A 86 30.00 9.32 17.78
CA ASN A 86 30.49 8.06 17.21
C ASN A 86 29.37 7.12 16.74
N VAL A 87 28.09 7.51 16.82
CA VAL A 87 26.95 6.71 16.35
C VAL A 87 26.20 7.40 15.21
N GLY A 88 25.54 6.60 14.37
CA GLY A 88 24.80 7.09 13.21
C GLY A 88 25.68 7.43 12.00
N THR A 89 25.02 7.90 10.94
CA THR A 89 25.65 8.27 9.67
C THR A 89 26.12 9.72 9.69
N ALA A 90 27.32 10.00 9.19
CA ALA A 90 27.80 11.38 9.07
C ALA A 90 26.94 12.17 8.06
N VAL A 91 26.58 13.40 8.42
CA VAL A 91 25.78 14.30 7.57
C VAL A 91 26.57 15.55 7.26
N SER A 92 26.60 15.93 5.99
CA SER A 92 27.20 17.20 5.56
C SER A 92 26.34 18.38 6.03
N LYS A 93 26.94 19.55 6.24
CA LYS A 93 26.18 20.72 6.73
C LYS A 93 25.06 21.15 5.77
N SER A 94 25.24 20.95 4.45
CA SER A 94 24.22 21.25 3.44
C SER A 94 23.06 20.24 3.43
N ASP A 95 23.27 19.04 3.96
CA ASP A 95 22.29 17.95 3.94
C ASP A 95 21.58 17.76 5.29
N LEU A 96 21.68 18.77 6.17
CA LEU A 96 21.02 18.76 7.48
C LEU A 96 19.50 18.65 7.34
N GLN A 97 18.94 17.65 8.00
CA GLN A 97 17.51 17.41 8.10
C GLN A 97 17.06 17.57 9.55
N VAL A 98 15.81 17.99 9.74
CA VAL A 98 15.20 18.12 11.07
C VAL A 98 15.35 16.79 11.80
N GLY A 99 15.86 16.79 13.03
CA GLY A 99 16.14 15.57 13.77
C GLY A 99 17.55 15.00 13.61
N ASP A 100 18.46 15.64 12.86
CA ASP A 100 19.88 15.30 12.91
C ASP A 100 20.53 15.80 14.21
N LEU A 101 21.43 15.01 14.79
CA LEU A 101 22.27 15.46 15.90
C LEU A 101 23.34 16.41 15.35
N VAL A 102 23.48 17.57 15.97
CA VAL A 102 24.47 18.60 15.60
C VAL A 102 25.46 18.79 16.73
N PHE A 103 26.74 18.69 16.42
CA PHE A 103 27.81 18.67 17.40
C PHE A 103 28.67 19.91 17.31
N PHE A 104 29.14 20.36 18.48
CA PHE A 104 30.04 21.49 18.60
C PHE A 104 31.28 21.14 19.42
N LYS A 105 32.38 21.82 19.10
CA LYS A 105 33.68 21.66 19.75
C LYS A 105 34.08 22.91 20.52
N ASN A 106 34.99 22.72 21.49
CA ASN A 106 35.62 23.81 22.24
C ASN A 106 34.60 24.76 22.92
N THR A 107 33.54 24.18 23.51
CA THR A 107 32.53 24.94 24.28
C THR A 107 32.96 25.05 25.75
N TYR A 108 32.98 23.94 26.48
CA TYR A 108 33.49 23.87 27.87
C TYR A 108 34.77 23.03 28.01
N LYS A 109 35.11 22.22 27.01
CA LYS A 109 36.36 21.45 26.94
C LYS A 109 36.88 21.37 25.51
N ALA A 110 38.16 21.07 25.35
CA ALA A 110 38.77 20.82 24.05
C ALA A 110 38.10 19.61 23.36
N GLY A 111 37.93 19.69 22.04
CA GLY A 111 37.26 18.64 21.25
C GLY A 111 35.74 18.70 21.33
N ILE A 112 35.07 17.60 20.95
CA ILE A 112 33.60 17.49 21.00
C ILE A 112 33.14 17.69 22.44
N SER A 113 32.33 18.73 22.63
CA SER A 113 31.91 19.15 23.96
C SER A 113 30.43 19.52 24.02
N HIS A 114 29.71 19.57 22.90
CA HIS A 114 28.28 19.88 22.95
C HIS A 114 27.51 19.18 21.85
N VAL A 115 26.24 18.92 22.10
CA VAL A 115 25.30 18.34 21.13
C VAL A 115 23.94 19.02 21.23
N GLY A 116 23.28 19.17 20.09
CA GLY A 116 21.87 19.54 19.98
C GLY A 116 21.20 18.77 18.85
N VAL A 117 19.95 19.10 18.55
CA VAL A 117 19.20 18.54 17.41
C VAL A 117 18.84 19.64 16.42
N TYR A 118 19.09 19.41 15.14
CA TYR A 118 18.72 20.35 14.08
C TYR A 118 17.19 20.50 14.03
N ALA A 119 16.73 21.74 14.13
CA ALA A 119 15.31 22.09 14.21
C ALA A 119 14.77 22.71 12.91
N GLY A 120 15.56 22.68 11.83
CA GLY A 120 15.24 23.34 10.57
C GLY A 120 15.60 24.84 10.59
N GLY A 121 15.59 25.46 9.41
CA GLY A 121 15.82 26.91 9.29
C GLY A 121 17.13 27.41 9.90
N ASN A 122 18.21 26.60 9.82
CA ASN A 122 19.51 26.91 10.41
C ASN A 122 19.52 27.00 11.95
N MET A 123 18.50 26.46 12.62
CA MET A 123 18.36 26.45 14.08
C MET A 123 18.67 25.08 14.68
N VAL A 124 19.22 25.07 15.89
CA VAL A 124 19.53 23.87 16.69
C VAL A 124 18.86 23.99 18.05
N LEU A 125 18.06 23.00 18.42
CA LEU A 125 17.47 22.87 19.75
C LEU A 125 18.47 22.15 20.67
N ASN A 126 18.80 22.76 21.80
CA ASN A 126 19.88 22.27 22.68
C ASN A 126 19.74 22.79 24.12
N ALA A 127 20.47 22.18 25.06
CA ALA A 127 20.57 22.68 26.43
C ALA A 127 21.70 23.72 26.54
N THR A 128 21.39 24.97 26.86
CA THR A 128 22.36 26.06 27.02
C THR A 128 22.53 26.44 28.49
N SER A 129 23.73 26.84 28.91
CA SER A 129 23.98 27.27 30.29
C SER A 129 23.28 28.58 30.67
N SER A 130 22.95 29.44 29.69
CA SER A 130 22.35 30.75 29.94
C SER A 130 20.82 30.78 29.87
N GLN A 131 20.20 29.94 29.04
CA GLN A 131 18.75 29.98 28.77
C GLN A 131 18.07 28.62 28.98
N GLY A 132 18.79 27.62 29.46
CA GLY A 132 18.28 26.25 29.53
C GLY A 132 18.07 25.67 28.13
N ILE A 133 17.05 24.83 27.94
CA ILE A 133 16.70 24.33 26.61
C ILE A 133 16.24 25.49 25.70
N ALA A 134 17.00 25.76 24.65
CA ALA A 134 16.77 26.88 23.75
C ALA A 134 17.13 26.53 22.29
N LEU A 135 16.63 27.34 21.37
CA LEU A 135 17.01 27.32 19.95
C LEU A 135 18.16 28.29 19.71
N VAL A 136 19.22 27.82 19.06
CA VAL A 136 20.39 28.63 18.68
C VAL A 136 20.62 28.56 17.17
N SER A 137 21.04 29.67 16.56
CA SER A 137 21.36 29.73 15.14
C SER A 137 22.78 29.23 14.86
N LEU A 138 22.95 28.40 13.84
CA LEU A 138 24.25 27.95 13.35
C LEU A 138 25.07 29.06 12.68
N SER A 139 24.48 30.24 12.46
CA SER A 139 25.18 31.40 11.89
C SER A 139 25.56 32.44 12.93
N ASN A 140 25.24 32.26 14.21
CA ASN A 140 25.66 33.23 15.22
C ASN A 140 27.16 33.11 15.55
N THR A 141 27.70 34.17 16.16
CA THR A 141 29.13 34.35 16.41
C THR A 141 29.72 33.34 17.39
N TYR A 142 28.89 32.68 18.21
CA TYR A 142 29.36 31.70 19.18
C TYR A 142 29.30 30.27 18.64
N TRP A 143 28.14 29.84 18.12
CA TRP A 143 27.88 28.47 17.70
C TRP A 143 28.43 28.16 16.32
N GLY A 144 28.39 29.12 15.38
CA GLY A 144 28.88 28.92 14.01
C GLY A 144 30.34 28.48 13.93
N PRO A 145 31.29 29.22 14.56
CA PRO A 145 32.70 28.83 14.59
C PRO A 145 32.99 27.51 15.34
N ARG A 146 32.02 27.03 16.14
CA ARG A 146 32.16 25.82 16.96
C ARG A 146 31.54 24.59 16.33
N TYR A 147 30.84 24.70 15.21
CA TYR A 147 30.27 23.55 14.50
C TYR A 147 31.38 22.53 14.20
N ALA A 148 31.16 21.29 14.63
CA ALA A 148 32.12 20.20 14.49
C ALA A 148 31.66 19.12 13.50
N GLY A 149 30.35 18.96 13.33
CA GLY A 149 29.76 17.98 12.41
C GLY A 149 28.34 17.61 12.82
N ALA A 150 27.72 16.72 12.05
CA ALA A 150 26.39 16.21 12.32
C ALA A 150 26.27 14.70 12.11
N LYS A 151 25.33 14.07 12.82
CA LYS A 151 25.05 12.64 12.74
C LYS A 151 23.54 12.40 12.59
N ARG A 152 23.18 11.53 11.64
CA ARG A 152 21.82 11.01 11.49
C ARG A 152 21.72 9.65 12.16
N VAL A 153 20.98 9.62 13.26
CA VAL A 153 20.71 8.42 14.07
C VAL A 153 19.29 7.89 13.86
N ILE A 154 18.43 8.73 13.29
CA ILE A 154 17.15 8.30 12.73
C ILE A 154 17.53 7.44 11.53
N LYS A 155 17.34 6.12 11.63
CA LYS A 155 17.29 5.30 10.43
C LYS A 155 16.25 5.97 9.55
N ALA A 156 16.62 6.37 8.32
CA ALA A 156 15.62 6.77 7.35
C ALA A 156 14.51 5.73 7.48
N ALA A 157 13.26 6.15 7.71
CA ALA A 157 12.16 5.29 7.32
C ALA A 157 12.54 4.89 5.91
N ALA A 158 12.90 3.63 5.69
CA ALA A 158 13.19 3.18 4.34
C ALA A 158 11.99 3.70 3.56
N ALA A 159 12.21 4.58 2.57
CA ALA A 159 11.13 5.00 1.68
C ALA A 159 10.37 3.72 1.39
N PRO A 160 9.06 3.63 1.71
CA PRO A 160 8.35 2.35 1.85
C PRO A 160 8.83 1.50 0.71
N VAL A 161 9.64 0.48 1.01
CA VAL A 161 10.34 -0.28 -0.02
C VAL A 161 9.20 -0.90 -0.76
N THR A 162 8.83 -0.30 -1.89
CA THR A 162 7.76 -0.79 -2.72
C THR A 162 8.35 -2.05 -3.29
N PRO A 163 7.96 -3.23 -2.80
CA PRO A 163 8.53 -4.47 -3.27
C PRO A 163 8.32 -4.50 -4.78
N SER A 164 9.35 -4.88 -5.54
CA SER A 164 9.22 -5.02 -7.00
C SER A 164 8.27 -6.16 -7.39
N TRP A 165 7.81 -6.92 -6.39
CA TRP A 165 6.93 -8.06 -6.51
C TRP A 165 6.14 -8.28 -5.21
N PHE A 166 5.02 -9.01 -5.27
CA PHE A 166 4.20 -9.30 -4.08
C PHE A 166 5.00 -9.98 -2.97
N THR A 167 4.77 -9.58 -1.72
CA THR A 167 5.50 -10.10 -0.55
C THR A 167 5.11 -11.53 -0.17
N ASP A 168 3.96 -11.98 -0.63
CA ASP A 168 3.32 -13.26 -0.31
C ASP A 168 3.22 -14.22 -1.50
N VAL A 169 3.94 -13.93 -2.60
CA VAL A 169 4.06 -14.83 -3.77
C VAL A 169 5.54 -14.98 -4.11
N PRO A 170 6.21 -16.08 -3.75
CA PRO A 170 7.60 -16.30 -4.16
C PRO A 170 7.76 -16.34 -5.68
N THR A 171 8.85 -15.80 -6.22
CA THR A 171 9.12 -15.87 -7.69
C THR A 171 9.45 -17.30 -8.16
N THR A 172 9.69 -18.20 -7.22
CA THR A 172 9.90 -19.64 -7.45
C THR A 172 8.61 -20.44 -7.42
N ASP A 173 7.48 -19.81 -7.10
CA ASP A 173 6.17 -20.48 -7.09
C ASP A 173 5.80 -20.93 -8.50
N THR A 174 5.19 -22.11 -8.64
CA THR A 174 4.75 -22.62 -9.95
C THR A 174 3.64 -21.76 -10.56
N THR A 175 2.87 -21.05 -9.73
CA THR A 175 1.81 -20.13 -10.15
C THR A 175 2.32 -18.71 -10.45
N TYR A 176 3.60 -18.41 -10.15
CA TYR A 176 4.20 -17.08 -10.33
C TYR A 176 3.95 -16.50 -11.71
N THR A 177 4.19 -17.28 -12.78
CA THR A 177 4.04 -16.81 -14.16
C THR A 177 2.59 -16.43 -14.46
N ALA A 178 1.62 -17.18 -13.93
CA ALA A 178 0.20 -16.88 -14.10
C ALA A 178 -0.18 -15.57 -13.37
N ILE A 179 0.21 -15.45 -12.10
CA ILE A 179 -0.04 -14.27 -11.27
C ILE A 179 0.61 -13.04 -11.89
N LYS A 180 1.88 -13.13 -12.30
CA LYS A 180 2.61 -12.04 -12.96
C LYS A 180 1.93 -11.61 -14.26
N THR A 181 1.60 -12.57 -15.12
CA THR A 181 0.99 -12.26 -16.42
C THR A 181 -0.34 -11.53 -16.28
N LEU A 182 -1.21 -11.97 -15.36
CA LEU A 182 -2.51 -11.31 -15.17
C LEU A 182 -2.42 -10.01 -14.36
N THR A 183 -1.38 -9.83 -13.53
CA THR A 183 -1.08 -8.56 -12.87
C THR A 183 -0.57 -7.52 -13.88
N ASP A 184 0.38 -7.89 -14.75
CA ASP A 184 0.92 -7.02 -15.79
C ASP A 184 -0.15 -6.55 -16.79
N LYS A 185 -1.20 -7.37 -16.97
CA LYS A 185 -2.38 -7.06 -17.80
C LYS A 185 -3.48 -6.31 -17.05
N GLU A 186 -3.27 -5.97 -15.78
CA GLU A 186 -4.25 -5.32 -14.90
C GLU A 186 -5.59 -6.09 -14.75
N VAL A 187 -5.57 -7.40 -15.01
CA VAL A 187 -6.75 -8.29 -14.86
C VAL A 187 -7.01 -8.57 -13.39
N ILE A 188 -5.95 -8.86 -12.64
CA ILE A 188 -6.00 -9.05 -11.19
C ILE A 188 -4.80 -8.36 -10.54
N ASN A 189 -5.09 -7.38 -9.69
CA ASN A 189 -4.06 -6.63 -8.97
C ASN A 189 -3.93 -7.12 -7.52
N GLY A 190 -2.78 -6.84 -6.92
CA GLY A 190 -2.57 -6.97 -5.48
C GLY A 190 -3.17 -5.80 -4.69
N PHE A 191 -2.85 -5.77 -3.41
CA PHE A 191 -3.35 -4.81 -2.44
C PHE A 191 -2.30 -3.74 -2.12
N GLU A 192 -2.73 -2.64 -1.49
CA GLU A 192 -1.85 -1.51 -1.14
C GLU A 192 -0.72 -1.90 -0.17
N ASP A 193 -0.87 -3.01 0.55
CA ASP A 193 0.12 -3.60 1.45
C ASP A 193 1.14 -4.51 0.71
N TYR A 194 1.16 -4.48 -0.62
CA TYR A 194 2.03 -5.26 -1.49
C TYR A 194 1.80 -6.79 -1.43
N THR A 195 0.61 -7.22 -0.99
CA THR A 195 0.20 -8.62 -1.03
C THR A 195 -0.66 -8.93 -2.25
N PHE A 196 -0.62 -10.18 -2.73
CA PHE A 196 -1.55 -10.73 -3.71
C PHE A 196 -2.75 -11.43 -3.05
N ARG A 197 -2.52 -12.02 -1.88
CA ARG A 197 -3.40 -12.86 -1.07
C ARG A 197 -3.86 -14.10 -1.84
N PRO A 198 -2.95 -15.03 -2.18
CA PRO A 198 -3.26 -16.21 -3.00
C PRO A 198 -4.41 -17.04 -2.41
N ASP A 199 -4.46 -17.19 -1.09
CA ASP A 199 -5.47 -17.97 -0.36
C ASP A 199 -6.81 -17.26 -0.13
N ALA A 200 -6.90 -15.95 -0.35
CA ALA A 200 -8.14 -15.23 -0.14
C ALA A 200 -9.20 -15.72 -1.13
N LYS A 201 -10.44 -15.85 -0.64
CA LYS A 201 -11.53 -16.40 -1.44
C LYS A 201 -12.09 -15.33 -2.38
N VAL A 202 -12.54 -15.77 -3.54
CA VAL A 202 -13.09 -14.89 -4.57
C VAL A 202 -14.60 -14.85 -4.44
N THR A 203 -15.18 -13.66 -4.28
CA THR A 203 -16.65 -13.51 -4.33
C THR A 203 -17.16 -13.62 -5.75
N ARG A 204 -18.42 -14.01 -5.93
CA ARG A 204 -19.06 -14.10 -7.25
C ARG A 204 -19.01 -12.77 -8.02
N GLY A 205 -19.16 -11.63 -7.33
CA GLY A 205 -19.01 -10.30 -7.92
C GLY A 205 -17.57 -9.98 -8.34
N GLN A 206 -16.58 -10.36 -7.53
CA GLN A 206 -15.17 -10.22 -7.89
C GLN A 206 -14.80 -11.10 -9.09
N ALA A 207 -15.28 -12.35 -9.11
CA ALA A 207 -15.08 -13.26 -10.22
C ALA A 207 -15.63 -12.66 -11.52
N ALA A 208 -16.84 -12.07 -11.45
CA ALA A 208 -17.45 -11.40 -12.59
C ALA A 208 -16.61 -10.24 -13.14
N ALA A 209 -16.13 -9.36 -12.25
CA ALA A 209 -15.30 -8.22 -12.63
C ALA A 209 -13.95 -8.66 -13.22
N ILE A 210 -13.31 -9.68 -12.65
CA ILE A 210 -12.05 -10.21 -13.16
C ILE A 210 -12.26 -10.81 -14.56
N MET A 211 -13.30 -11.63 -14.76
CA MET A 211 -13.61 -12.20 -16.08
C MET A 211 -13.92 -11.11 -17.11
N ASN A 212 -14.68 -10.08 -16.75
CA ASN A 212 -15.01 -9.02 -17.69
C ASN A 212 -13.79 -8.16 -18.06
N ARG A 213 -12.79 -8.01 -17.17
CA ARG A 213 -11.50 -7.39 -17.55
C ARG A 213 -10.76 -8.19 -18.61
N VAL A 214 -10.85 -9.52 -18.58
CA VAL A 214 -10.26 -10.38 -19.61
C VAL A 214 -11.00 -10.24 -20.94
N LEU A 215 -12.34 -10.24 -20.90
CA LEU A 215 -13.17 -10.36 -22.10
C LEU A 215 -13.58 -9.02 -22.73
N GLY A 216 -13.51 -7.92 -21.96
CA GLY A 216 -13.82 -6.57 -22.45
C GLY A 216 -15.28 -6.38 -22.90
N LEU A 217 -16.22 -7.13 -22.33
CA LEU A 217 -17.61 -7.14 -22.77
C LEU A 217 -18.38 -5.90 -22.26
N LYS A 218 -19.45 -5.56 -22.98
CA LYS A 218 -20.31 -4.42 -22.67
C LYS A 218 -21.76 -4.87 -22.59
N PRO A 219 -22.47 -4.63 -21.48
CA PRO A 219 -23.86 -5.00 -21.36
C PRO A 219 -24.75 -4.05 -22.15
N VAL A 220 -25.83 -4.58 -22.70
CA VAL A 220 -26.95 -3.83 -23.25
C VAL A 220 -27.90 -3.41 -22.12
N VAL A 221 -28.11 -4.28 -21.12
CA VAL A 221 -29.04 -4.07 -20.01
C VAL A 221 -28.31 -4.18 -18.67
N MET A 222 -28.35 -3.12 -17.87
CA MET A 222 -27.63 -3.04 -16.59
C MET A 222 -28.26 -3.81 -15.42
N SER A 223 -29.46 -4.37 -15.56
CA SER A 223 -30.21 -4.95 -14.44
C SER A 223 -30.82 -6.28 -14.82
N HIS A 224 -30.24 -7.35 -14.27
CA HIS A 224 -30.65 -8.75 -14.50
C HIS A 224 -31.00 -9.49 -13.21
N PHE A 225 -30.59 -8.96 -12.05
CA PHE A 225 -30.73 -9.61 -10.74
C PHE A 225 -31.33 -8.65 -9.72
N THR A 226 -32.14 -9.18 -8.80
CA THR A 226 -32.86 -8.38 -7.80
C THR A 226 -31.95 -7.81 -6.71
N ASP A 227 -30.82 -8.48 -6.44
CA ASP A 227 -29.83 -8.13 -5.42
C ASP A 227 -28.59 -7.41 -5.99
N VAL A 228 -28.61 -7.05 -7.27
CA VAL A 228 -27.54 -6.28 -7.91
C VAL A 228 -28.10 -4.93 -8.39
N PRO A 229 -28.12 -3.90 -7.52
CA PRO A 229 -28.54 -2.57 -7.94
C PRO A 229 -27.55 -1.98 -8.94
N LYS A 230 -28.01 -1.08 -9.83
CA LYS A 230 -27.15 -0.45 -10.86
C LYS A 230 -25.96 0.33 -10.27
N THR A 231 -26.05 0.75 -9.01
CA THR A 231 -25.00 1.45 -8.27
C THR A 231 -23.97 0.50 -7.64
N TYR A 232 -24.22 -0.81 -7.66
CA TYR A 232 -23.27 -1.79 -7.16
C TYR A 232 -21.99 -1.74 -8.00
N ARG A 233 -20.84 -1.78 -7.31
CA ARG A 233 -19.50 -1.60 -7.89
C ARG A 233 -19.18 -2.53 -9.08
N PHE A 234 -19.81 -3.69 -9.16
CA PHE A 234 -19.62 -4.66 -10.24
C PHE A 234 -20.89 -4.88 -11.10
N ALA A 235 -21.89 -4.01 -11.00
CA ALA A 235 -23.15 -4.18 -11.74
C ALA A 235 -22.93 -4.26 -13.25
N TYR A 236 -22.01 -3.42 -13.77
CA TYR A 236 -21.64 -3.41 -15.18
C TYR A 236 -21.04 -4.75 -15.62
N ASP A 237 -20.06 -5.26 -14.88
CA ASP A 237 -19.36 -6.49 -15.21
C ASP A 237 -20.27 -7.71 -15.13
N ILE A 238 -21.07 -7.79 -14.06
CA ILE A 238 -22.06 -8.84 -13.86
C ILE A 238 -23.06 -8.85 -15.01
N ALA A 239 -23.58 -7.69 -15.42
CA ALA A 239 -24.48 -7.61 -16.55
C ALA A 239 -23.82 -8.08 -17.86
N ALA A 240 -22.57 -7.66 -18.12
CA ALA A 240 -21.87 -7.97 -19.36
C ALA A 240 -21.66 -9.47 -19.55
N ILE A 241 -21.14 -10.15 -18.52
CA ILE A 241 -20.86 -11.58 -18.61
C ILE A 241 -22.13 -12.43 -18.45
N ARG A 242 -23.19 -11.89 -17.84
CA ARG A 242 -24.52 -12.53 -17.84
C ARG A 242 -25.10 -12.57 -19.25
N GLU A 243 -25.05 -11.46 -19.98
CA GLU A 243 -25.53 -11.40 -21.36
C GLU A 243 -24.72 -12.28 -22.32
N ALA A 244 -23.44 -12.48 -22.03
CA ALA A 244 -22.60 -13.45 -22.74
C ALA A 244 -22.85 -14.93 -22.35
N GLY A 245 -23.77 -15.20 -21.42
CA GLY A 245 -24.11 -16.57 -21.01
C GLY A 245 -23.07 -17.25 -20.11
N ILE A 246 -22.08 -16.51 -19.61
CA ILE A 246 -20.97 -17.05 -18.81
C ILE A 246 -21.44 -17.36 -17.38
N ILE A 247 -22.25 -16.46 -16.82
CA ILE A 247 -22.83 -16.61 -15.48
C ILE A 247 -24.34 -16.75 -15.51
N THR A 248 -24.85 -17.40 -14.48
CA THR A 248 -26.26 -17.46 -14.16
C THR A 248 -26.52 -16.99 -12.73
N GLY A 249 -27.76 -16.55 -12.49
CA GLY A 249 -28.26 -16.34 -11.13
C GLY A 249 -28.90 -17.61 -10.58
N PHE A 250 -29.53 -17.46 -9.43
CA PHE A 250 -30.30 -18.49 -8.76
C PHE A 250 -31.79 -18.38 -9.14
N ASP A 251 -32.55 -19.42 -8.81
CA ASP A 251 -34.00 -19.50 -9.13
C ASP A 251 -34.82 -18.37 -8.49
N ASP A 252 -34.33 -17.82 -7.37
CA ASP A 252 -34.89 -16.67 -6.66
C ASP A 252 -34.59 -15.31 -7.33
N LYS A 253 -34.00 -15.32 -8.54
CA LYS A 253 -33.59 -14.16 -9.33
C LYS A 253 -32.45 -13.33 -8.71
N THR A 254 -31.73 -13.90 -7.74
CA THR A 254 -30.52 -13.28 -7.16
C THR A 254 -29.26 -13.73 -7.88
N PHE A 255 -28.18 -12.95 -7.72
CA PHE A 255 -26.83 -13.32 -8.13
C PHE A 255 -25.89 -13.61 -6.97
N ARG A 256 -26.14 -13.04 -5.79
CA ARG A 256 -25.37 -13.16 -4.55
C ARG A 256 -23.91 -12.69 -4.74
N PRO A 257 -23.68 -11.41 -5.12
CA PRO A 257 -22.35 -10.93 -5.53
C PRO A 257 -21.31 -10.95 -4.40
N GLU A 258 -21.75 -10.87 -3.14
CA GLU A 258 -20.86 -10.93 -1.96
C GLU A 258 -20.58 -12.36 -1.50
N ALA A 259 -21.28 -13.37 -2.02
CA ALA A 259 -21.03 -14.76 -1.66
C ALA A 259 -19.72 -15.25 -2.30
N GLU A 260 -18.93 -15.99 -1.52
CA GLU A 260 -17.72 -16.66 -1.99
C GLU A 260 -18.08 -17.79 -2.95
N MET A 261 -17.34 -17.87 -4.06
CA MET A 261 -17.57 -18.83 -5.13
C MET A 261 -16.91 -20.17 -4.82
N THR A 262 -17.57 -21.27 -5.17
CA THR A 262 -17.01 -22.63 -5.09
C THR A 262 -16.09 -22.94 -6.27
N ARG A 263 -15.21 -23.95 -6.12
CA ARG A 263 -14.36 -24.45 -7.19
C ARG A 263 -15.16 -25.04 -8.36
N ASN A 264 -16.34 -25.61 -8.10
CA ASN A 264 -17.27 -26.05 -9.15
C ASN A 264 -17.78 -24.88 -10.00
N GLU A 265 -18.22 -23.79 -9.36
CA GLU A 265 -18.66 -22.58 -10.05
C GLU A 265 -17.52 -21.93 -10.84
N MET A 266 -16.32 -21.89 -10.26
CA MET A 266 -15.11 -21.43 -10.95
C MET A 266 -14.91 -22.18 -12.27
N ALA A 267 -14.88 -23.51 -12.24
CA ALA A 267 -14.64 -24.32 -13.42
C ALA A 267 -15.69 -24.10 -14.52
N ALA A 268 -16.96 -23.99 -14.13
CA ALA A 268 -18.04 -23.70 -15.08
C ALA A 268 -17.96 -22.30 -15.70
N ILE A 269 -17.55 -21.29 -14.93
CA ILE A 269 -17.34 -19.92 -15.44
C ILE A 269 -16.20 -19.90 -16.45
N ILE A 270 -15.07 -20.54 -16.12
CA ILE A 270 -13.90 -20.59 -17.00
C ILE A 270 -14.22 -21.32 -18.30
N GLN A 271 -14.90 -22.47 -18.22
CA GLN A 271 -15.31 -23.21 -19.39
C GLN A 271 -16.20 -22.40 -20.34
N ARG A 272 -17.25 -21.75 -19.81
CA ARG A 272 -18.16 -20.94 -20.64
C ARG A 272 -17.49 -19.68 -21.19
N ALA A 273 -16.62 -19.04 -20.42
CA ALA A 273 -15.96 -17.81 -20.82
C ALA A 273 -15.00 -18.00 -22.00
N PHE A 274 -14.32 -19.14 -22.06
CA PHE A 274 -13.32 -19.44 -23.08
C PHE A 274 -13.77 -20.51 -24.08
N ASP A 275 -15.07 -20.89 -24.03
CA ASP A 275 -15.66 -21.95 -24.85
C ASP A 275 -14.80 -23.23 -24.85
N LEU A 276 -14.35 -23.65 -23.66
CA LEU A 276 -13.47 -24.80 -23.54
C LEU A 276 -14.25 -26.10 -23.83
N GLN A 277 -13.75 -26.85 -24.80
CA GLN A 277 -14.35 -28.10 -25.25
C GLN A 277 -13.57 -29.30 -24.72
N MET A 278 -14.26 -30.27 -24.12
CA MET A 278 -13.62 -31.47 -23.60
C MET A 278 -13.24 -32.44 -24.72
N SER A 279 -11.93 -32.72 -24.84
CA SER A 279 -11.44 -33.77 -25.73
C SER A 279 -11.62 -35.16 -25.10
N GLN A 280 -11.73 -36.21 -25.93
CA GLN A 280 -11.77 -37.59 -25.45
C GLN A 280 -10.51 -37.96 -24.65
N THR A 281 -9.35 -37.38 -25.02
CA THR A 281 -8.08 -37.57 -24.31
C THR A 281 -8.14 -36.97 -22.91
N ALA A 282 -8.60 -35.72 -22.76
CA ALA A 282 -8.78 -35.08 -21.45
C ALA A 282 -9.78 -35.85 -20.59
N ALA A 283 -10.90 -36.26 -21.22
CA ALA A 283 -11.91 -37.11 -20.61
C ALA A 283 -11.42 -38.52 -20.30
N ALA A 284 -10.21 -38.94 -20.66
CA ALA A 284 -9.61 -40.21 -20.27
C ALA A 284 -8.51 -40.01 -19.21
N SER A 285 -7.74 -38.92 -19.30
CA SER A 285 -6.57 -38.66 -18.46
C SER A 285 -6.88 -37.96 -17.14
N VAL A 286 -7.87 -37.06 -17.12
CA VAL A 286 -8.24 -36.33 -15.91
C VAL A 286 -9.32 -37.11 -15.16
N ARG A 287 -9.00 -37.53 -13.93
CA ARG A 287 -9.89 -38.29 -13.06
C ARG A 287 -9.79 -37.76 -11.65
N TYR A 288 -10.94 -37.35 -11.10
CA TYR A 288 -11.07 -37.00 -9.70
C TYR A 288 -12.01 -37.98 -9.02
N SER A 289 -11.62 -38.53 -7.88
CA SER A 289 -12.40 -39.52 -7.12
C SER A 289 -13.69 -38.93 -6.53
N ASP A 290 -13.78 -37.61 -6.41
CA ASP A 290 -14.92 -36.86 -5.88
C ASP A 290 -15.82 -36.22 -6.94
N ILE A 291 -15.52 -36.35 -8.24
CA ILE A 291 -16.31 -35.78 -9.33
C ILE A 291 -16.83 -36.88 -10.25
N ARG A 292 -18.15 -36.97 -10.38
CA ARG A 292 -18.83 -37.90 -11.28
C ARG A 292 -19.03 -37.30 -12.68
N ALA A 293 -19.08 -38.15 -13.71
CA ALA A 293 -19.28 -37.73 -15.09
C ALA A 293 -20.64 -37.05 -15.37
N ASP A 294 -21.64 -37.31 -14.53
CA ASP A 294 -22.97 -36.69 -14.58
C ASP A 294 -23.04 -35.35 -13.82
N HIS A 295 -21.94 -34.90 -13.21
CA HIS A 295 -21.90 -33.65 -12.46
C HIS A 295 -21.99 -32.44 -13.40
N TRP A 296 -22.79 -31.44 -13.05
CA TRP A 296 -23.07 -30.27 -13.89
C TRP A 296 -21.83 -29.44 -14.27
N ALA A 297 -20.77 -29.49 -13.46
CA ALA A 297 -19.50 -28.82 -13.72
C ALA A 297 -18.43 -29.76 -14.31
N TYR A 298 -18.74 -31.03 -14.59
CA TYR A 298 -17.77 -32.06 -14.99
C TYR A 298 -16.91 -31.62 -16.16
N GLU A 299 -17.54 -31.13 -17.23
CA GLU A 299 -16.84 -30.68 -18.43
C GLU A 299 -15.87 -29.54 -18.13
N GLY A 300 -16.31 -28.53 -17.36
CA GLY A 300 -15.45 -27.41 -16.99
C GLY A 300 -14.30 -27.81 -16.09
N ILE A 301 -14.53 -28.77 -15.18
CA ILE A 301 -13.49 -29.29 -14.28
C ILE A 301 -12.42 -30.04 -15.08
N VAL A 302 -12.84 -30.95 -15.96
CA VAL A 302 -11.94 -31.78 -16.77
C VAL A 302 -11.13 -30.91 -17.74
N THR A 303 -11.79 -30.00 -18.45
CA THR A 303 -11.11 -29.11 -19.40
C THR A 303 -10.11 -28.21 -18.71
N MET A 304 -10.52 -27.50 -17.65
CA MET A 304 -9.66 -26.61 -16.87
C MET A 304 -8.43 -27.33 -16.30
N ALA A 305 -8.60 -28.55 -15.79
CA ALA A 305 -7.49 -29.36 -15.29
C ALA A 305 -6.57 -29.87 -16.41
N SER A 306 -7.13 -30.27 -17.56
CA SER A 306 -6.34 -30.81 -18.68
C SER A 306 -5.42 -29.80 -19.34
N ILE A 307 -5.73 -28.51 -19.21
CA ILE A 307 -4.93 -27.41 -19.76
C ILE A 307 -4.00 -26.79 -18.70
N ASP A 308 -3.97 -27.33 -17.49
CA ASP A 308 -3.17 -26.78 -16.41
C ASP A 308 -1.67 -27.04 -16.62
N LYS A 309 -0.90 -25.95 -16.67
CA LYS A 309 0.56 -26.00 -16.82
C LYS A 309 1.30 -25.74 -15.50
N THR A 310 0.61 -25.38 -14.43
CA THR A 310 1.22 -25.07 -13.12
C THR A 310 1.16 -26.25 -12.14
N GLY A 311 0.36 -27.27 -12.45
CA GLY A 311 0.12 -28.44 -11.60
C GLY A 311 -0.82 -28.15 -10.42
N LEU A 312 -1.48 -26.99 -10.38
CA LEU A 312 -2.34 -26.58 -9.26
C LEU A 312 -3.61 -27.41 -9.16
N PHE A 313 -4.08 -27.95 -10.29
CA PHE A 313 -5.27 -28.80 -10.36
C PHE A 313 -4.92 -30.29 -10.42
N GLU A 314 -3.66 -30.68 -10.29
CA GLU A 314 -3.28 -32.09 -10.20
C GLU A 314 -3.69 -32.72 -8.85
N GLY A 315 -3.99 -34.02 -8.87
CA GLY A 315 -4.30 -34.79 -7.67
C GLY A 315 -5.52 -35.70 -7.83
N ASP A 316 -5.77 -36.52 -6.80
CA ASP A 316 -6.89 -37.48 -6.79
C ASP A 316 -8.26 -36.80 -6.60
N LYS A 317 -8.32 -35.63 -5.96
CA LYS A 317 -9.59 -34.93 -5.64
C LYS A 317 -9.58 -33.50 -6.14
N PHE A 318 -10.73 -33.06 -6.66
CA PHE A 318 -10.91 -31.69 -7.11
C PHE A 318 -11.35 -30.74 -5.98
N TYR A 319 -12.02 -31.26 -4.96
CA TYR A 319 -12.60 -30.50 -3.84
C TYR A 319 -13.63 -29.47 -4.32
N GLY A 320 -14.56 -29.89 -5.18
CA GLY A 320 -15.47 -28.99 -5.91
C GLY A 320 -16.32 -28.05 -5.04
N THR A 321 -16.71 -28.48 -3.84
CA THR A 321 -17.51 -27.69 -2.89
C THR A 321 -16.68 -26.70 -2.05
N HIS A 322 -15.35 -26.80 -2.08
CA HIS A 322 -14.49 -25.85 -1.40
C HIS A 322 -14.50 -24.51 -2.14
N LEU A 323 -14.27 -23.44 -1.39
CA LEU A 323 -14.24 -22.08 -1.93
C LEU A 323 -13.00 -21.86 -2.80
N ALA A 324 -13.21 -21.24 -3.96
CA ALA A 324 -12.14 -20.90 -4.89
C ALA A 324 -11.25 -19.79 -4.33
N THR A 325 -9.94 -20.02 -4.37
CA THR A 325 -8.93 -19.04 -3.97
C THR A 325 -8.61 -18.10 -5.13
N ARG A 326 -8.08 -16.92 -4.81
CA ARG A 326 -7.60 -15.94 -5.80
C ARG A 326 -6.52 -16.54 -6.69
N GLU A 327 -5.62 -17.32 -6.13
CA GLU A 327 -4.60 -18.05 -6.91
C GLU A 327 -5.21 -19.05 -7.87
N ALA A 328 -6.10 -19.94 -7.39
CA ALA A 328 -6.73 -20.94 -8.25
C ALA A 328 -7.51 -20.31 -9.40
N PHE A 329 -8.22 -19.21 -9.14
CA PHE A 329 -8.94 -18.51 -10.17
C PHE A 329 -8.01 -17.85 -11.20
N THR A 330 -6.91 -17.26 -10.73
CA THR A 330 -5.88 -16.63 -11.57
C THR A 330 -5.22 -17.65 -12.49
N VAL A 331 -4.84 -18.81 -11.96
CA VAL A 331 -4.23 -19.91 -12.72
C VAL A 331 -5.22 -20.44 -13.76
N ALA A 332 -6.48 -20.65 -13.40
CA ALA A 332 -7.50 -21.12 -14.33
C ALA A 332 -7.69 -20.16 -15.52
N ILE A 333 -7.76 -18.84 -15.26
CA ILE A 333 -7.85 -17.82 -16.32
C ILE A 333 -6.60 -17.83 -17.20
N TYR A 334 -5.42 -17.85 -16.59
CA TYR A 334 -4.15 -17.85 -17.32
C TYR A 334 -4.04 -19.05 -18.24
N ASN A 335 -4.32 -20.25 -17.74
CA ASN A 335 -4.24 -21.48 -18.52
C ASN A 335 -5.28 -21.47 -19.67
N ALA A 336 -6.52 -21.06 -19.39
CA ALA A 336 -7.57 -20.96 -20.41
C ALA A 336 -7.22 -19.95 -21.52
N THR A 337 -6.65 -18.80 -21.17
CA THR A 337 -6.21 -17.78 -22.14
C THR A 337 -5.07 -18.28 -23.03
N ASN A 338 -4.24 -19.22 -22.55
CA ASN A 338 -3.09 -19.77 -23.29
C ASN A 338 -3.38 -21.15 -23.92
N ALA A 339 -4.62 -21.64 -23.84
CA ALA A 339 -5.05 -22.89 -24.44
C ALA A 339 -5.74 -22.70 -25.79
N GLN A 340 -6.12 -21.46 -26.13
CA GLN A 340 -6.72 -21.09 -27.42
C GLN A 340 -5.69 -20.88 -28.53
#